data_AF-A0A7S0P5W7-F1
#
_entry.id   AF-A0A7S0P5W7-F1
#
_cell.length_a   1.000
_cell.length_b   1.000
_cell.length_c   1.000
_cell.angle_alpha   90.00
_cell.angle_beta   90.00
_cell.angle_gamma   90.00
#
_symmetry.space_group_name_H-M   'P 1'
#
loop_
_entity.id
_entity.type
_entity.pdbx_description
1 polymer ?
#
loop_
_entity_poly.entity_id
_entity_poly.type
_entity_poly.pdbx_seq_one_letter_code
_entity_poly.pdbx_strand_id
1 'polypeptide(L)'
;VALAAQRGGGNGFKPDFTNTLPPCQIGPYKSWFDADKIVSLDPWGHVPQSIWRERLASGDVDLRPTIAVTKSHLELPEIMEAAEAGVLRKDGAHLQDDGSILTTKAAVEPVWYLPADAKRFG
;
A
#
# COMPACT_ATOMS: atom_id res chain seq x y z
N VAL A 1 2.70 14.47 5.97
CA VAL A 1 2.52 13.40 4.97
C VAL A 1 1.34 13.74 4.08
N ALA A 2 1.45 13.49 2.77
CA ALA A 2 0.38 13.71 1.81
C ALA A 2 -0.71 12.64 1.98
N LEU A 3 -1.98 13.05 1.95
CA LEU A 3 -3.15 12.20 2.00
C LEU A 3 -4.07 12.60 0.84
N ALA A 4 -4.55 11.64 0.05
CA ALA A 4 -5.54 11.90 -0.98
C ALA A 4 -6.93 12.04 -0.33
N ALA A 5 -7.28 13.28 0.02
CA ALA A 5 -8.54 13.61 0.68
C ALA A 5 -9.24 14.77 -0.02
N GLN A 6 -10.57 14.72 -0.03
CA GLN A 6 -11.42 15.82 -0.44
C GLN A 6 -12.47 16.09 0.66
N ARG A 7 -13.05 17.30 0.66
CA ARG A 7 -14.19 17.59 1.54
C ARG A 7 -15.34 16.65 1.15
N GLY A 8 -15.99 16.04 2.14
CA GLY A 8 -17.16 15.21 1.90
C GLY A 8 -18.23 15.99 1.12
N GLY A 9 -18.69 15.42 0.01
CA GLY A 9 -19.68 16.07 -0.87
C GLY A 9 -21.09 16.03 -0.26
N GLY A 10 -21.82 17.15 -0.37
CA GLY A 10 -23.20 17.31 0.12
C GLY A 10 -24.28 16.45 -0.55
N ASN A 11 -23.87 15.44 -1.36
CA ASN A 11 -24.76 14.59 -2.14
C ASN A 11 -25.00 13.21 -1.47
N GLY A 12 -24.47 12.97 -0.26
CA GLY A 12 -24.69 11.74 0.50
C GLY A 12 -23.92 10.52 0.03
N PHE A 13 -22.98 10.66 -0.93
CA PHE A 13 -22.12 9.56 -1.36
C PHE A 13 -21.17 9.15 -0.23
N LYS A 14 -21.15 7.86 0.11
CA LYS A 14 -20.27 7.27 1.12
C LYS A 14 -19.53 6.08 0.50
N PRO A 15 -18.19 6.13 0.40
CA PRO A 15 -17.42 4.99 -0.11
C PRO A 15 -17.55 3.78 0.82
N ASP A 16 -17.74 2.60 0.23
CA ASP A 16 -17.73 1.32 0.94
C ASP A 16 -16.31 0.74 0.91
N PHE A 17 -15.76 0.54 2.11
CA PHE A 17 -14.42 -0.03 2.30
C PHE A 17 -14.45 -1.49 2.78
N THR A 18 -15.59 -2.16 2.70
CA THR A 18 -15.72 -3.58 3.05
C THR A 18 -14.73 -4.43 2.24
N ASN A 19 -13.99 -5.30 2.92
CA ASN A 19 -12.96 -6.19 2.32
C ASN A 19 -11.82 -5.47 1.58
N THR A 20 -11.57 -4.19 1.86
CA THR A 20 -10.45 -3.42 1.26
C THR A 20 -9.20 -3.38 2.15
N LEU A 21 -9.21 -4.07 3.30
CA LEU A 21 -8.04 -4.16 4.16
C LEU A 21 -6.94 -4.99 3.50
N PRO A 22 -5.66 -4.62 3.66
CA PRO A 22 -4.55 -5.30 3.04
C PRO A 22 -4.38 -6.72 3.64
N PRO A 23 -3.93 -7.71 2.85
CA PRO A 23 -3.71 -9.09 3.30
C PRO A 23 -2.46 -9.26 4.19
N CYS A 24 -1.75 -8.17 4.47
CA CYS A 24 -0.61 -8.13 5.39
C CYS A 24 -0.49 -6.74 6.03
N GLN A 25 0.06 -6.71 7.23
CA GLN A 25 0.39 -5.46 7.90
C GLN A 25 1.67 -4.86 7.29
N ILE A 26 1.61 -3.57 6.94
CA ILE A 26 2.77 -2.78 6.51
C ILE A 26 2.93 -1.62 7.49
N GLY A 27 4.08 -1.55 8.16
CA GLY A 27 4.40 -0.49 9.11
C GLY A 27 3.50 -0.44 10.37
N PRO A 28 3.45 0.72 11.06
CA PRO A 28 4.15 1.96 10.72
C PRO A 28 5.67 1.87 10.97
N TYR A 29 6.45 2.64 10.20
CA TYR A 29 7.91 2.78 10.37
C TYR A 29 8.28 4.19 10.84
N LYS A 30 9.42 4.34 11.53
CA LYS A 30 9.85 5.63 12.10
C LYS A 30 9.93 6.77 11.07
N SER A 31 10.36 6.47 9.85
CA SER A 31 10.48 7.46 8.77
C SER A 31 9.15 8.05 8.31
N TRP A 32 8.02 7.38 8.56
CA TRP A 32 6.71 7.86 8.13
C TRP A 32 6.26 9.09 8.91
N PHE A 33 6.75 9.25 10.13
CA PHE A 33 6.41 10.36 11.02
C PHE A 33 7.20 11.64 10.72
N ASP A 34 8.22 11.56 9.88
CA ASP A 34 8.99 12.73 9.43
C ASP A 34 8.43 13.22 8.10
N ALA A 35 7.78 14.39 8.13
CA ALA A 35 7.10 14.97 6.98
C ALA A 35 8.05 15.33 5.82
N ASP A 36 9.36 15.46 6.08
CA ASP A 36 10.35 15.79 5.07
C ASP A 36 11.00 14.50 4.48
N LYS A 37 10.68 13.29 4.96
CA LYS A 37 11.24 12.02 4.42
C LYS A 37 10.43 11.40 3.29
N ILE A 38 9.10 11.46 3.37
CA ILE A 38 8.20 10.88 2.36
C ILE A 38 7.28 11.98 1.83
N VAL A 39 7.45 12.31 0.55
CA VAL A 39 6.85 13.52 -0.05
C VAL A 39 6.08 13.28 -1.33
N SER A 40 6.30 12.13 -1.97
CA SER A 40 5.65 11.71 -3.21
C SER A 40 4.79 10.45 -3.02
N LEU A 41 4.44 10.13 -1.77
CA LEU A 41 3.72 8.91 -1.37
C LEU A 41 2.95 9.14 -0.07
N ASP A 42 1.77 8.53 0.06
CA ASP A 42 1.07 8.35 1.33
C ASP A 42 1.41 6.96 1.91
N PRO A 43 2.30 6.84 2.90
CA PRO A 43 2.65 5.56 3.51
C PRO A 43 1.50 4.91 4.29
N TRP A 44 0.39 5.60 4.53
CA TRP A 44 -0.82 5.03 5.14
C TRP A 44 -1.92 4.72 4.12
N GLY A 45 -1.64 4.89 2.83
CA GLY A 45 -2.60 4.76 1.74
C GLY A 45 -3.26 3.38 1.60
N HIS A 46 -2.73 2.36 2.27
CA HIS A 46 -3.26 0.98 2.33
C HIS A 46 -4.30 0.76 3.44
N VAL A 47 -4.38 1.65 4.43
CA VAL A 47 -5.31 1.54 5.57
C VAL A 47 -5.99 2.87 5.98
N PRO A 48 -6.30 3.80 5.05
CA PRO A 48 -6.90 5.09 5.43
C PRO A 48 -8.23 4.92 6.17
N GLN A 49 -9.02 3.90 5.82
CA GLN A 49 -10.30 3.56 6.44
C GLN A 49 -10.18 3.17 7.92
N SER A 50 -9.02 2.62 8.33
CA SER A 50 -8.75 2.28 9.72
C SER A 50 -8.32 3.51 10.52
N ILE A 51 -7.49 4.37 9.93
CA ILE A 51 -6.89 5.53 10.61
C ILE A 51 -7.89 6.67 10.76
N TRP A 52 -8.73 6.87 9.75
CA TRP A 52 -9.67 7.99 9.67
C TRP A 52 -11.12 7.56 9.88
N ARG A 53 -11.33 6.42 10.54
CA ARG A 53 -12.66 5.81 10.74
C ARG A 53 -13.72 6.80 11.23
N GLU A 54 -13.38 7.62 12.21
CA GLU A 54 -14.30 8.60 12.79
C GLU A 54 -14.70 9.69 11.79
N ARG A 55 -13.73 10.24 11.06
CA ARG A 55 -13.97 11.27 10.05
C ARG A 55 -14.76 10.73 8.85
N LEU A 56 -14.48 9.50 8.44
CA LEU A 56 -15.28 8.80 7.42
C LEU A 56 -16.71 8.53 7.90
N ALA A 57 -16.90 8.18 9.18
CA ALA A 57 -18.22 7.96 9.75
C ALA A 57 -19.05 9.25 9.82
N SER A 58 -18.40 10.38 10.12
CA SER A 58 -19.04 11.71 10.15
C SER A 58 -19.42 12.24 8.76
N GLY A 59 -18.80 11.73 7.69
CA GLY A 59 -18.97 12.26 6.34
C GLY A 59 -18.21 13.56 6.07
N ASP A 60 -17.37 14.02 7.00
CA ASP A 60 -16.60 15.25 6.87
C ASP A 60 -15.55 15.18 5.74
N VAL A 61 -15.05 13.98 5.46
CA VAL A 61 -13.95 13.74 4.53
C VAL A 61 -14.28 12.57 3.61
N ASP A 62 -14.02 12.76 2.31
CA ASP A 62 -13.95 11.69 1.33
C ASP A 62 -12.48 11.30 1.14
N LEU A 63 -12.12 10.06 1.52
CA LEU A 63 -10.76 9.55 1.41
C LEU A 63 -10.63 8.58 0.25
N ARG A 64 -9.55 8.73 -0.50
CA ARG A 64 -9.21 7.83 -1.61
C ARG A 64 -7.96 7.04 -1.23
N PRO A 65 -8.07 5.72 -0.99
CA PRO A 65 -6.90 4.87 -0.80
C PRO A 65 -5.96 5.00 -2.01
N THR A 66 -4.68 5.15 -1.73
CA THR A 66 -3.63 5.31 -2.74
C THR A 66 -2.74 4.08 -2.88
N ILE A 67 -2.89 3.10 -1.98
CA ILE A 67 -2.13 1.85 -2.03
C ILE A 67 -3.08 0.67 -1.95
N ALA A 68 -3.10 -0.17 -2.97
CA ALA A 68 -3.79 -1.47 -2.95
C ALA A 68 -2.76 -2.59 -2.82
N VAL A 69 -2.91 -3.42 -1.78
CA VAL A 69 -1.99 -4.53 -1.49
C VAL A 69 -2.67 -5.87 -1.79
N THR A 70 -2.01 -6.73 -2.53
CA THR A 70 -2.49 -8.07 -2.87
C THR A 70 -1.44 -9.13 -2.58
N LYS A 71 -1.89 -10.36 -2.37
CA LYS A 71 -1.03 -11.55 -2.33
C LYS A 71 -1.33 -12.42 -3.54
N SER A 72 -0.28 -13.01 -4.11
CA SER A 72 -0.39 -13.88 -5.28
C SER A 72 0.63 -15.00 -5.21
N HIS A 73 0.24 -16.18 -5.68
CA HIS A 73 1.17 -17.21 -6.11
C HIS A 73 1.59 -16.88 -7.54
N LEU A 74 2.88 -16.92 -7.83
CA LEU A 74 3.43 -16.68 -9.16
C LEU A 74 4.21 -17.90 -9.61
N GLU A 75 4.00 -18.32 -10.84
CA GLU A 75 4.81 -19.32 -11.53
C GLU A 75 5.69 -18.58 -12.53
N LEU A 76 7.00 -18.66 -12.33
CA LEU A 76 7.99 -18.05 -13.20
C LEU A 76 8.95 -19.14 -13.67
N PRO A 77 9.02 -19.44 -14.98
CA PRO A 77 9.88 -20.50 -15.50
C PRO A 77 11.33 -20.39 -15.02
N GLU A 78 11.88 -19.18 -14.98
CA GLU A 78 13.26 -18.92 -14.57
C GLU A 78 13.52 -19.28 -13.10
N ILE A 79 12.52 -19.11 -12.24
CA ILE A 79 12.61 -19.49 -10.82
C ILE A 79 12.48 -21.00 -10.65
N MET A 80 11.61 -21.64 -11.43
CA MET A 80 11.43 -23.09 -11.42
C MET A 80 12.71 -23.79 -11.87
N GLU A 81 13.29 -23.36 -13.00
CA GLU A 81 14.57 -23.88 -13.51
C GLU A 81 15.71 -23.68 -12.50
N ALA A 82 15.81 -22.50 -11.88
CA ALA A 82 16.82 -22.23 -10.87
C ALA A 82 16.64 -23.09 -9.59
N ALA A 83 15.40 -23.43 -9.23
CA ALA A 83 15.11 -24.33 -8.11
C ALA A 83 15.48 -25.79 -8.45
N GLU A 84 15.18 -26.24 -9.67
CA GLU A 84 15.55 -27.58 -10.17
C GLU A 84 17.06 -27.76 -10.28
N ALA A 85 17.78 -26.72 -10.73
CA ALA A 85 19.24 -26.69 -10.79
C ALA A 85 19.90 -26.58 -9.39
N GLY A 86 19.13 -26.46 -8.32
CA GLY A 86 19.62 -26.32 -6.94
C GLY A 86 20.25 -24.96 -6.63
N VAL A 87 20.10 -23.97 -7.52
CA VAL A 87 20.56 -22.59 -7.31
C VAL A 87 19.69 -21.89 -6.27
N LEU A 88 18.38 -22.14 -6.31
CA LEU A 88 17.41 -21.64 -5.34
C LEU A 88 16.90 -22.77 -4.44
N ARG A 89 16.86 -22.52 -3.13
CA ARG A 89 16.33 -23.46 -2.15
C ARG A 89 14.84 -23.20 -1.93
N LYS A 90 14.02 -24.24 -2.09
CA LYS A 90 12.60 -24.23 -1.67
C LYS A 90 12.53 -24.14 -0.16
N ASP A 91 12.00 -23.04 0.35
CA ASP A 91 11.97 -22.72 1.79
C ASP A 91 10.56 -22.85 2.39
N GLY A 92 9.55 -23.09 1.56
CA GLY A 92 8.15 -23.21 1.96
C GLY A 92 7.51 -21.88 2.38
N ALA A 93 8.26 -20.78 2.42
CA ALA A 93 7.80 -19.47 2.86
C ALA A 93 7.71 -18.46 1.71
N HIS A 94 8.70 -18.48 0.80
CA HIS A 94 8.76 -17.64 -0.38
C HIS A 94 8.72 -18.48 -1.64
N LEU A 95 9.46 -19.59 -1.66
CA LEU A 95 9.48 -20.56 -2.76
C LEU A 95 8.88 -21.88 -2.25
N GLN A 96 7.72 -22.22 -2.80
CA GLN A 96 6.94 -23.40 -2.43
C GLN A 96 7.52 -24.69 -3.04
N ASP A 97 7.06 -25.83 -2.55
CA ASP A 97 7.52 -27.15 -3.00
C ASP A 97 7.21 -27.40 -4.48
N ASP A 98 6.10 -26.84 -4.98
CA ASP A 98 5.69 -26.88 -6.38
C ASP A 98 6.48 -25.92 -7.29
N GLY A 99 7.38 -25.11 -6.74
CA GLY A 99 8.17 -24.12 -7.49
C GLY A 99 7.49 -22.76 -7.66
N SER A 100 6.26 -22.59 -7.18
CA SER A 100 5.58 -21.29 -7.17
C SER A 100 6.18 -20.36 -6.11
N ILE A 101 6.14 -19.05 -6.36
CA ILE A 101 6.59 -18.03 -5.42
C ILE A 101 5.42 -17.29 -4.78
N LEU A 102 5.49 -17.08 -3.47
CA LEU A 102 4.56 -16.24 -2.74
C LEU A 102 5.00 -14.78 -2.83
N THR A 103 4.14 -13.95 -3.38
CA THR A 103 4.41 -12.52 -3.58
C THR A 103 3.39 -11.67 -2.84
N THR A 104 3.87 -10.57 -2.26
CA THR A 104 3.02 -9.46 -1.82
C THR A 104 3.29 -8.30 -2.77
N LYS A 105 2.25 -7.81 -3.43
CA LYS A 105 2.34 -6.74 -4.43
C LYS A 105 1.60 -5.51 -3.93
N ALA A 106 2.10 -4.33 -4.29
CA ALA A 106 1.44 -3.07 -3.99
C ALA A 106 1.28 -2.26 -5.28
N ALA A 107 0.06 -1.88 -5.62
CA ALA A 107 -0.22 -0.85 -6.61
C ALA A 107 -0.28 0.49 -5.88
N VAL A 108 0.48 1.47 -6.35
CA VAL A 108 0.70 2.74 -5.65
C VAL A 108 0.38 3.90 -6.57
N GLU A 109 -0.59 4.71 -6.16
CA GLU A 109 -0.89 6.01 -6.75
C GLU A 109 -0.04 7.10 -6.06
N PRO A 110 0.75 7.89 -6.80
CA PRO A 110 1.59 8.92 -6.20
C PRO A 110 0.75 10.09 -5.66
N VAL A 111 1.20 10.67 -4.54
CA VAL A 111 0.63 11.90 -3.97
C VAL A 111 1.71 12.85 -3.52
N TRP A 112 1.50 14.15 -3.67
CA TRP A 112 2.55 15.15 -3.48
C TRP A 112 2.31 16.01 -2.25
N TYR A 113 3.29 16.05 -1.33
CA TYR A 113 3.32 16.99 -0.22
C TYR A 113 4.05 18.26 -0.66
N LEU A 114 3.33 19.13 -1.36
CA LEU A 114 3.88 20.33 -2.01
C LEU A 114 4.81 21.19 -1.12
N PRO A 115 4.53 21.40 0.18
CA PRO A 115 5.45 22.16 1.04
C PRO A 115 6.85 21.55 1.15
N ALA A 116 6.96 20.23 1.28
CA ALA A 116 8.26 19.57 1.39
C ALA A 116 8.93 19.36 0.03
N ASP A 117 8.14 19.17 -1.02
CA ASP A 117 8.64 19.19 -2.40
C ASP A 117 9.28 20.54 -2.73
N ALA A 118 8.59 21.66 -2.44
CA ALA A 118 9.10 23.00 -2.69
C ALA A 118 10.47 23.24 -2.02
N LYS A 119 10.65 22.81 -0.76
CA LYS A 119 11.95 22.89 -0.05
C LYS A 119 13.11 22.18 -0.78
N ARG A 120 12.83 21.15 -1.60
CA ARG A 120 13.86 20.44 -2.37
C ARG A 120 14.25 21.15 -3.65
N PHE A 121 13.34 21.92 -4.23
CA PHE A 121 13.57 22.61 -5.51
C PHE A 121 14.31 23.94 -5.38
N GLY A 122 14.41 24.52 -4.17
CA GLY A 122 15.10 25.78 -3.90
C GLY A 122 14.17 26.97 -3.94
#